data_AF-A0A8H5T3E0-F1
#
_entry.id   AF-A0A8H5T3E0-F1
#
_cell.length_a   1.000
_cell.length_b   1.000
_cell.length_c   1.000
_cell.angle_alpha   90.00
_cell.angle_beta   90.00
_cell.angle_gamma   90.00
#
_symmetry.space_group_name_H-M   'P 1'
#
loop_
_entity.id
_entity.type
_entity.pdbx_description
1 polymer ?
#
loop_
_entity_poly.entity_id
_entity_poly.type
_entity_poly.pdbx_seq_one_letter_code
_entity_poly.pdbx_strand_id
1 'polypeptide(L)'
;MKFFLPILLAAPAVMGRACKVRHSHSSAVEAVHTQYPAPEPVISQAPQAVSQKSSPVEVKTTASKPKTTKPKKVTKPKASKPKASKPKSTTTTTTKPTAPKTSTPKATSTSKSTPLGNGASVSGSSTFYGGNLAGGNCMFSTYTLPSGILGTAFSGQKWDNAANCGACIEVTGPSGTIKAMIVDKCPECDPGHLDLFPDAFKAVGGTDGIVKTSYKFVECGITTPLVLHNKEGTSANWFSIQVVNANEPVKSVQVSTDGGSTWKSTERKDYNFFENPAGFGKTSVDVKVTSSTGKSVVVKNVGVTAGAQYKASSNF
;
A
#
# COMPACT_ATOMS: atom_id res chain seq x y z
N MET A 1 61.78 42.88 -22.69
CA MET A 1 60.83 44.02 -22.65
C MET A 1 59.59 43.59 -21.89
N LYS A 2 59.13 44.42 -20.93
CA LYS A 2 57.85 44.35 -20.15
C LYS A 2 57.75 43.17 -19.17
N PHE A 3 58.19 43.29 -17.90
CA PHE A 3 57.49 43.91 -16.75
C PHE A 3 56.00 43.57 -16.64
N PHE A 4 55.65 42.66 -15.72
CA PHE A 4 54.35 42.59 -15.04
C PHE A 4 54.56 42.26 -13.56
N LEU A 5 53.90 43.08 -12.72
CA LEU A 5 53.88 43.16 -11.25
C LEU A 5 53.46 41.85 -10.55
N PRO A 6 53.90 41.65 -9.28
CA PRO A 6 53.10 40.97 -8.27
C PRO A 6 52.31 42.01 -7.45
N ILE A 7 50.98 41.94 -7.44
CA ILE A 7 50.15 42.66 -6.45
C ILE A 7 49.73 41.65 -5.38
N LEU A 8 50.36 41.80 -4.22
CA LEU A 8 49.94 41.25 -2.94
C LEU A 8 48.69 42.05 -2.49
N LEU A 9 47.53 41.41 -2.40
CA LEU A 9 46.35 42.00 -1.76
C LEU A 9 45.94 41.14 -0.57
N ALA A 10 46.03 41.79 0.59
CA ALA A 10 45.74 41.28 1.92
C ALA A 10 44.26 40.92 2.11
N ALA A 11 44.02 39.86 2.87
CA ALA A 11 42.72 39.53 3.42
C ALA A 11 42.33 40.51 4.55
N PRO A 12 41.09 41.01 4.61
CA PRO A 12 40.56 41.61 5.82
C PRO A 12 39.86 40.56 6.70
N ALA A 13 40.24 40.57 7.97
CA ALA A 13 39.62 39.83 9.06
C ALA A 13 38.16 40.28 9.29
N VAL A 14 37.27 39.31 9.50
CA VAL A 14 35.87 39.54 9.89
C VAL A 14 35.82 39.62 11.43
N MET A 15 35.64 40.82 11.97
CA MET A 15 35.35 41.02 13.40
C MET A 15 33.91 40.56 13.72
N GLY A 16 33.80 39.57 14.60
CA GLY A 16 32.55 39.17 15.23
C GLY A 16 32.03 40.23 16.21
N ARG A 17 30.76 40.61 16.08
CA ARG A 17 30.04 41.41 17.07
C ARG A 17 29.41 40.49 18.11
N ALA A 18 29.91 40.60 19.33
CA ALA A 18 29.29 40.03 20.53
C ALA A 18 28.05 40.86 20.92
N CYS A 19 26.90 40.21 21.05
CA CYS A 19 25.73 40.79 21.72
C CYS A 19 25.91 40.68 23.23
N LYS A 20 25.94 41.84 23.88
CA LYS A 20 26.09 42.02 25.32
C LYS A 20 24.73 41.83 26.00
N VAL A 21 24.65 40.82 26.88
CA VAL A 21 23.54 40.59 27.81
C VAL A 21 23.49 41.76 28.80
N ARG A 22 22.31 42.37 28.96
CA ARG A 22 21.98 43.22 30.12
C ARG A 22 20.83 42.59 30.88
N HIS A 23 21.05 42.42 32.19
CA HIS A 23 20.06 42.02 33.17
C HIS A 23 19.43 43.24 33.85
N SER A 24 18.23 42.97 34.39
CA SER A 24 17.48 43.72 35.40
C SER A 24 16.62 44.88 34.87
N HIS A 25 15.29 44.82 35.05
CA HIS A 25 14.62 45.11 36.32
C HIS A 25 13.19 44.56 36.36
N SER A 26 12.82 44.17 37.58
CA SER A 26 11.51 43.77 38.07
C SER A 26 10.46 44.88 37.89
N SER A 27 9.28 44.51 37.40
CA SER A 27 8.01 45.17 37.72
C SER A 27 6.89 44.15 37.53
N ALA A 28 6.12 43.98 38.62
CA ALA A 28 4.94 43.15 38.67
C ALA A 28 3.90 43.64 37.66
N VAL A 29 3.31 42.70 36.92
CA VAL A 29 2.09 42.92 36.14
C VAL A 29 1.04 41.95 36.64
N GLU A 30 -0.06 42.53 37.11
CA GLU A 30 -1.29 41.85 37.54
C GLU A 30 -1.76 40.84 36.48
N ALA A 31 -2.17 39.67 36.96
CA ALA A 31 -2.87 38.69 36.15
C ALA A 31 -4.29 39.21 35.85
N VAL A 32 -4.48 39.75 34.64
CA VAL A 32 -5.83 39.96 34.10
C VAL A 32 -6.41 38.59 33.77
N HIS A 33 -7.31 38.12 34.63
CA HIS A 33 -8.11 36.92 34.45
C HIS A 33 -9.18 37.18 33.39
N THR A 34 -8.86 36.99 32.11
CA THR A 34 -9.88 36.92 31.07
C THR A 34 -10.57 35.57 31.15
N GLN A 35 -11.72 35.53 31.83
CA GLN A 35 -12.69 34.45 31.71
C GLN A 35 -13.18 34.40 30.26
N TYR A 36 -12.74 33.38 29.52
CA TYR A 36 -13.46 32.94 28.32
C TYR A 36 -14.79 32.30 28.78
N PRO A 37 -15.95 32.76 28.30
CA PRO A 37 -17.19 32.04 28.54
C PRO A 37 -17.10 30.66 27.88
N ALA A 38 -17.42 29.63 28.65
CA ALA A 38 -17.58 28.26 28.16
C ALA A 38 -18.67 28.24 27.06
N PRO A 39 -18.49 27.49 25.97
CA PRO A 39 -19.57 27.30 25.01
C PRO A 39 -20.73 26.56 25.69
N GLU A 40 -21.93 27.12 25.59
CA GLU A 40 -23.17 26.49 26.05
C GLU A 40 -23.37 25.13 25.35
N PRO A 41 -23.93 24.12 26.04
CA PRO A 41 -24.21 22.83 25.42
C PRO A 41 -25.29 23.00 24.34
N VAL A 42 -24.92 22.73 23.09
CA VAL A 42 -25.88 22.62 21.98
C VAL A 42 -26.78 21.41 22.24
N ILE A 43 -28.00 21.69 22.67
CA ILE A 43 -29.09 20.71 22.78
C ILE A 43 -29.43 20.25 21.35
N SER A 44 -29.01 19.03 21.02
CA SER A 44 -29.40 18.32 19.81
C SER A 44 -30.91 18.02 19.87
N GLN A 45 -31.71 18.87 19.23
CA GLN A 45 -33.11 18.57 18.96
C GLN A 45 -33.20 17.44 17.92
N ALA A 46 -33.80 16.32 18.31
CA ALA A 46 -34.15 15.24 17.40
C ALA A 46 -35.18 15.72 16.36
N PRO A 47 -35.06 15.32 15.07
CA PRO A 47 -36.06 15.66 14.08
C PRO A 47 -37.41 15.01 14.43
N GLN A 48 -38.43 15.86 14.56
CA GLN A 48 -39.82 15.44 14.73
C GLN A 48 -40.29 14.65 13.50
N ALA A 49 -40.86 13.48 13.75
CA ALA A 49 -41.55 12.68 12.74
C ALA A 49 -42.81 13.43 12.27
N VAL A 50 -42.80 13.87 11.02
CA VAL A 50 -44.01 14.37 10.35
C VAL A 50 -44.91 13.17 10.05
N SER A 51 -46.01 13.08 10.77
CA SER A 51 -47.07 12.11 10.55
C SER A 51 -47.86 12.49 9.29
N GLN A 52 -47.53 11.88 8.16
CA GLN A 52 -48.38 11.93 6.97
C GLN A 52 -49.38 10.77 7.01
N LYS A 53 -50.65 11.16 7.13
CA LYS A 53 -51.84 10.31 7.11
C LYS A 53 -52.11 9.92 5.66
N SER A 54 -51.77 8.70 5.25
CA SER A 54 -52.22 8.11 3.99
C SER A 54 -53.22 6.98 4.28
N SER A 55 -54.45 7.15 3.81
CA SER A 55 -55.52 6.15 3.81
C SER A 55 -55.12 4.89 3.02
N PRO A 56 -55.60 3.68 3.39
CA PRO A 56 -55.29 2.48 2.64
C PRO A 56 -56.07 2.43 1.33
N VAL A 57 -55.37 2.20 0.22
CA VAL A 57 -55.96 1.76 -1.04
C VAL A 57 -56.02 0.23 -1.01
N GLU A 58 -57.24 -0.30 -1.04
CA GLU A 58 -57.53 -1.72 -1.11
C GLU A 58 -57.17 -2.26 -2.51
N VAL A 59 -56.09 -3.04 -2.61
CA VAL A 59 -55.76 -3.82 -3.81
C VAL A 59 -56.07 -5.29 -3.51
N LYS A 60 -57.12 -5.80 -4.18
CA LYS A 60 -57.46 -7.22 -4.22
C LYS A 60 -56.35 -8.02 -4.89
N THR A 61 -55.55 -8.74 -4.11
CA THR A 61 -54.72 -9.85 -4.59
C THR A 61 -55.45 -11.18 -4.40
N THR A 62 -55.76 -11.83 -5.52
CA THR A 62 -56.19 -13.23 -5.59
C THR A 62 -55.05 -14.15 -5.15
N ALA A 63 -55.25 -14.86 -4.04
CA ALA A 63 -54.33 -15.86 -3.54
C ALA A 63 -54.41 -17.13 -4.41
N SER A 64 -53.31 -17.46 -5.11
CA SER A 64 -53.12 -18.79 -5.70
C SER A 64 -52.27 -19.64 -4.76
N LYS A 65 -52.82 -20.80 -4.40
CA LYS A 65 -52.32 -21.76 -3.41
C LYS A 65 -51.02 -22.45 -3.86
N PRO A 66 -49.95 -22.49 -3.04
CA PRO A 66 -48.81 -23.35 -3.32
C PRO A 66 -49.16 -24.83 -3.07
N LYS A 67 -48.99 -25.66 -4.10
CA LYS A 67 -49.09 -27.12 -4.01
C LYS A 67 -47.82 -27.66 -3.34
N THR A 68 -47.95 -28.16 -2.12
CA THR A 68 -46.95 -28.94 -1.41
C THR A 68 -46.69 -30.25 -2.16
N THR A 69 -45.47 -30.44 -2.65
CA THR A 69 -44.98 -31.73 -3.14
C THR A 69 -44.04 -32.35 -2.10
N LYS A 70 -44.39 -33.58 -1.72
CA LYS A 70 -43.70 -34.45 -0.76
C LYS A 70 -42.32 -34.86 -1.30
N PRO A 71 -41.25 -34.87 -0.48
CA PRO A 71 -39.95 -35.38 -0.93
C PRO A 71 -40.03 -36.89 -1.20
N LYS A 72 -39.70 -37.29 -2.43
CA LYS A 72 -39.55 -38.68 -2.84
C LYS A 72 -38.17 -39.17 -2.38
N LYS A 73 -38.17 -40.15 -1.49
CA LYS A 73 -37.01 -40.91 -1.01
C LYS A 73 -36.25 -41.50 -2.21
N VAL A 74 -35.07 -40.97 -2.50
CA VAL A 74 -34.16 -41.51 -3.53
C VAL A 74 -33.46 -42.73 -2.95
N THR A 75 -33.66 -43.88 -3.61
CA THR A 75 -32.99 -45.15 -3.35
C THR A 75 -31.55 -45.12 -3.85
N LYS A 76 -30.63 -45.46 -2.96
CA LYS A 76 -29.19 -45.67 -3.16
C LYS A 76 -28.91 -46.77 -4.20
N PRO A 77 -28.12 -46.51 -5.26
CA PRO A 77 -27.60 -47.58 -6.11
C PRO A 77 -26.53 -48.39 -5.36
N LYS A 78 -26.67 -49.71 -5.46
CA LYS A 78 -25.82 -50.77 -4.91
C LYS A 78 -24.46 -50.78 -5.63
N ALA A 79 -23.39 -50.65 -4.87
CA ALA A 79 -22.02 -50.83 -5.36
C ALA A 79 -21.80 -52.29 -5.78
N SER A 80 -21.46 -52.51 -7.04
CA SER A 80 -20.99 -53.78 -7.59
C SER A 80 -19.48 -53.88 -7.40
N LYS A 81 -19.05 -55.00 -6.82
CA LYS A 81 -17.69 -55.41 -6.50
C LYS A 81 -16.95 -55.87 -7.76
N PRO A 82 -15.76 -55.33 -8.10
CA PRO A 82 -14.85 -56.01 -9.00
C PRO A 82 -14.01 -57.05 -8.24
N LYS A 83 -13.87 -58.18 -8.91
CA LYS A 83 -13.25 -59.44 -8.50
C LYS A 83 -11.72 -59.28 -8.45
N ALA A 84 -11.12 -59.71 -7.35
CA ALA A 84 -9.68 -59.82 -7.20
C ALA A 84 -9.13 -60.88 -8.17
N SER A 85 -8.26 -60.46 -9.10
CA SER A 85 -7.40 -61.34 -9.88
C SER A 85 -5.96 -61.22 -9.38
N LYS A 86 -5.41 -62.36 -9.01
CA LYS A 86 -4.06 -62.60 -8.51
C LYS A 86 -3.03 -62.42 -9.62
N PRO A 87 -1.99 -61.58 -9.47
CA PRO A 87 -0.81 -61.64 -10.33
C PRO A 87 0.17 -62.69 -9.83
N LYS A 88 0.64 -63.47 -10.79
CA LYS A 88 1.61 -64.56 -10.70
C LYS A 88 3.01 -64.00 -10.41
N SER A 89 3.68 -64.61 -9.45
CA SER A 89 5.10 -64.41 -9.13
C SER A 89 5.96 -64.56 -10.38
N THR A 90 6.72 -63.52 -10.71
CA THR A 90 7.80 -63.58 -11.70
C THR A 90 9.06 -63.06 -11.05
N THR A 91 9.97 -63.98 -10.78
CA THR A 91 11.33 -63.74 -10.28
C THR A 91 12.10 -62.91 -11.30
N THR A 92 12.62 -61.75 -10.91
CA THR A 92 13.62 -61.03 -11.70
C THR A 92 14.71 -60.49 -10.79
N THR A 93 15.91 -60.61 -11.31
CA THR A 93 17.21 -60.63 -10.66
C THR A 93 17.58 -59.28 -10.05
N THR A 94 18.26 -59.36 -8.90
CA THR A 94 18.85 -58.27 -8.13
C THR A 94 19.91 -57.50 -8.90
N THR A 95 19.68 -56.21 -9.14
CA THR A 95 20.74 -55.21 -9.35
C THR A 95 20.54 -54.02 -8.42
N LYS A 96 21.53 -53.85 -7.54
CA LYS A 96 21.74 -52.78 -6.56
C LYS A 96 21.60 -51.37 -7.18
N PRO A 97 20.66 -50.52 -6.71
CA PRO A 97 20.67 -49.11 -7.03
C PRO A 97 21.59 -48.37 -6.06
N THR A 98 22.65 -47.77 -6.59
CA THR A 98 23.54 -46.84 -5.89
C THR A 98 22.74 -45.58 -5.52
N ALA A 99 22.80 -45.17 -4.26
CA ALA A 99 22.13 -43.99 -3.74
C ALA A 99 22.48 -42.72 -4.55
N PRO A 100 21.50 -41.94 -5.03
CA PRO A 100 21.76 -40.59 -5.50
C PRO A 100 22.10 -39.73 -4.28
N LYS A 101 23.32 -39.21 -4.22
CA LYS A 101 23.70 -38.14 -3.28
C LYS A 101 22.73 -36.98 -3.49
N THR A 102 21.88 -36.76 -2.51
CA THR A 102 21.02 -35.58 -2.38
C THR A 102 21.92 -34.35 -2.36
N SER A 103 22.08 -33.69 -3.50
CA SER A 103 22.68 -32.37 -3.57
C SER A 103 21.69 -31.38 -2.96
N THR A 104 21.97 -30.97 -1.72
CA THR A 104 21.35 -29.84 -1.06
C THR A 104 21.24 -28.67 -2.04
N PRO A 105 20.06 -28.04 -2.26
CA PRO A 105 19.99 -26.81 -3.01
C PRO A 105 20.79 -25.75 -2.25
N LYS A 106 21.93 -25.39 -2.84
CA LYS A 106 22.75 -24.24 -2.48
C LYS A 106 21.82 -23.02 -2.37
N ALA A 107 21.89 -22.33 -1.23
CA ALA A 107 21.18 -21.09 -0.96
C ALA A 107 21.19 -20.20 -2.20
N THR A 108 20.00 -19.94 -2.74
CA THR A 108 19.78 -19.00 -3.83
C THR A 108 20.40 -17.67 -3.43
N SER A 109 21.32 -17.18 -4.25
CA SER A 109 21.95 -15.88 -4.13
C SER A 109 20.88 -14.82 -3.86
N THR A 110 20.87 -14.29 -2.64
CA THR A 110 20.04 -13.14 -2.28
C THR A 110 20.53 -11.97 -3.12
N SER A 111 19.80 -11.63 -4.17
CA SER A 111 19.98 -10.39 -4.91
C SER A 111 19.92 -9.27 -3.88
N LYS A 112 21.06 -8.63 -3.60
CA LYS A 112 21.15 -7.58 -2.58
C LYS A 112 20.19 -6.46 -2.96
N SER A 113 19.13 -6.24 -2.16
CA SER A 113 18.19 -5.16 -2.42
C SER A 113 18.87 -3.81 -2.24
N THR A 114 18.57 -2.87 -3.13
CA THR A 114 18.99 -1.47 -2.97
C THR A 114 18.20 -0.83 -1.82
N PRO A 115 18.84 -0.37 -0.73
CA PRO A 115 18.14 0.35 0.33
C PRO A 115 17.59 1.68 -0.15
N LEU A 116 16.41 2.08 0.35
CA LEU A 116 15.87 3.42 0.16
C LEU A 116 16.17 4.30 1.40
N GLY A 117 16.39 5.59 1.16
CA GLY A 117 16.78 6.53 2.21
C GLY A 117 18.18 6.22 2.77
N ASN A 118 18.34 6.35 4.09
CA ASN A 118 19.61 6.05 4.76
C ASN A 118 19.80 4.54 5.05
N GLY A 119 18.87 3.68 4.61
CA GLY A 119 18.91 2.24 4.86
C GLY A 119 18.75 1.86 6.33
N ALA A 120 18.25 2.76 7.18
CA ALA A 120 18.03 2.49 8.60
C ALA A 120 17.02 1.35 8.78
N SER A 121 17.36 0.41 9.65
CA SER A 121 16.46 -0.66 10.06
C SER A 121 15.60 -0.20 11.24
N VAL A 122 14.32 -0.50 11.18
CA VAL A 122 13.36 -0.34 12.28
C VAL A 122 13.17 -1.71 12.92
N SER A 123 13.49 -1.83 14.20
CA SER A 123 13.27 -3.05 14.98
C SER A 123 11.86 -3.09 15.56
N GLY A 124 11.30 -4.28 15.69
CA GLY A 124 10.02 -4.51 16.35
C GLY A 124 9.62 -5.97 16.32
N SER A 125 8.40 -6.21 15.89
CA SER A 125 7.79 -7.54 15.86
C SER A 125 6.85 -7.67 14.68
N SER A 126 6.45 -8.90 14.39
CA SER A 126 5.43 -9.16 13.41
C SER A 126 4.41 -10.15 13.93
N THR A 127 3.17 -9.96 13.51
CA THR A 127 2.07 -10.93 13.59
C THR A 127 1.69 -11.33 12.16
N PHE A 128 0.58 -12.04 12.02
CA PHE A 128 -0.02 -12.31 10.73
C PHE A 128 -1.54 -12.18 10.76
N TYR A 129 -2.11 -11.92 9.58
CA TYR A 129 -3.54 -11.90 9.34
C TYR A 129 -3.90 -12.67 8.08
N GLY A 130 -5.20 -12.76 7.78
CA GLY A 130 -5.70 -13.53 6.63
C GLY A 130 -5.10 -13.10 5.28
N GLY A 131 -4.73 -11.82 5.14
CA GLY A 131 -4.05 -11.26 3.97
C GLY A 131 -4.90 -11.23 2.70
N ASN A 132 -5.16 -10.04 2.15
CA ASN A 132 -5.78 -9.93 0.83
C ASN A 132 -5.48 -8.56 0.18
N LEU A 133 -5.32 -8.54 -1.15
CA LEU A 133 -5.02 -7.30 -1.88
C LEU A 133 -6.27 -6.45 -2.16
N ALA A 134 -7.42 -7.10 -2.35
CA ALA A 134 -8.64 -6.43 -2.79
C ALA A 134 -9.37 -5.65 -1.71
N GLY A 135 -9.30 -6.10 -0.46
CA GLY A 135 -9.88 -5.45 0.71
C GLY A 135 -8.86 -4.68 1.55
N GLY A 136 -7.58 -4.73 1.20
CA GLY A 136 -6.56 -3.95 1.90
C GLY A 136 -6.70 -2.45 1.64
N ASN A 137 -6.32 -1.61 2.60
CA ASN A 137 -6.50 -0.16 2.53
C ASN A 137 -5.71 0.51 1.38
N CYS A 138 -4.72 -0.17 0.77
CA CYS A 138 -4.06 0.33 -0.44
C CYS A 138 -4.89 0.17 -1.73
N MET A 139 -6.06 -0.49 -1.67
CA MET A 139 -6.99 -0.68 -2.79
C MET A 139 -6.36 -1.36 -4.02
N PHE A 140 -5.60 -2.43 -3.80
CA PHE A 140 -4.93 -3.20 -4.86
C PHE A 140 -5.83 -4.29 -5.47
N SER A 141 -7.11 -3.98 -5.72
CA SER A 141 -8.15 -4.94 -6.14
C SER A 141 -7.93 -5.61 -7.50
N THR A 142 -7.19 -4.96 -8.41
CA THR A 142 -6.85 -5.49 -9.73
C THR A 142 -5.37 -5.84 -9.87
N TYR A 143 -4.59 -5.69 -8.79
CA TYR A 143 -3.15 -5.89 -8.82
C TYR A 143 -2.77 -7.26 -8.28
N THR A 144 -1.71 -7.85 -8.83
CA THR A 144 -1.12 -9.10 -8.36
C THR A 144 0.31 -8.81 -7.94
N LEU A 145 0.70 -9.29 -6.76
CA LEU A 145 2.07 -9.14 -6.27
C LEU A 145 3.06 -9.83 -7.23
N PRO A 146 4.18 -9.18 -7.59
CA PRO A 146 5.24 -9.80 -8.37
C PRO A 146 5.81 -11.02 -7.66
N SER A 147 6.29 -11.99 -8.44
CA SER A 147 6.92 -13.19 -7.88
C SER A 147 8.08 -12.84 -6.94
N GLY A 148 8.12 -13.48 -5.77
CA GLY A 148 9.15 -13.24 -4.75
C GLY A 148 8.90 -12.01 -3.86
N ILE A 149 7.79 -11.30 -4.03
CA ILE A 149 7.35 -10.23 -3.14
C ILE A 149 6.08 -10.68 -2.41
N LEU A 150 6.13 -10.71 -1.08
CA LEU A 150 5.00 -11.11 -0.23
C LEU A 150 4.22 -9.89 0.26
N GLY A 151 3.07 -10.07 0.92
CA GLY A 151 2.23 -8.96 1.40
C GLY A 151 2.37 -8.69 2.90
N THR A 152 2.13 -7.45 3.31
CA THR A 152 1.99 -7.05 4.72
C THR A 152 1.05 -5.85 4.87
N ALA A 153 0.36 -5.78 6.01
CA ALA A 153 -0.21 -4.54 6.50
C ALA A 153 0.85 -3.74 7.28
N PHE A 154 0.75 -2.41 7.24
CA PHE A 154 1.72 -1.49 7.84
C PHE A 154 1.09 -0.66 8.96
N SER A 155 1.93 -0.18 9.88
CA SER A 155 1.51 0.58 11.05
C SER A 155 0.56 1.73 10.71
N GLY A 156 -0.59 1.75 11.38
CA GLY A 156 -1.57 2.84 11.31
C GLY A 156 -0.96 4.18 11.73
N GLN A 157 -0.07 4.18 12.72
CA GLN A 157 0.66 5.38 13.19
C GLN A 157 1.66 5.91 12.16
N LYS A 158 2.08 5.08 11.20
CA LYS A 158 3.00 5.45 10.11
C LYS A 158 2.34 5.37 8.73
N TRP A 159 1.01 5.37 8.69
CA TRP A 159 0.28 5.18 7.45
C TRP A 159 0.44 6.36 6.48
N ASP A 160 0.55 7.58 7.00
CA ASP A 160 0.86 8.81 6.25
C ASP A 160 0.01 8.98 4.98
N ASN A 161 -1.32 8.93 5.14
CA ASN A 161 -2.29 9.00 4.04
C ASN A 161 -1.97 8.03 2.89
N ALA A 162 -1.60 6.78 3.19
CA ALA A 162 -1.16 5.77 2.23
C ALA A 162 0.13 6.12 1.44
N ALA A 163 1.01 6.98 1.96
CA ALA A 163 2.30 7.28 1.32
C ALA A 163 3.20 6.04 1.19
N ASN A 164 3.00 5.03 2.05
CA ASN A 164 3.77 3.78 2.04
C ASN A 164 3.13 2.68 1.19
N CYS A 165 1.94 2.88 0.61
CA CYS A 165 1.31 1.88 -0.23
C CYS A 165 2.16 1.53 -1.45
N GLY A 166 2.34 0.23 -1.69
CA GLY A 166 3.17 -0.30 -2.78
C GLY A 166 4.67 -0.24 -2.52
N ALA A 167 5.12 0.36 -1.41
CA ALA A 167 6.52 0.33 -1.03
C ALA A 167 6.96 -1.09 -0.65
N CYS A 168 8.20 -1.44 -1.00
CA CYS A 168 8.80 -2.70 -0.57
C CYS A 168 9.73 -2.51 0.63
N ILE A 169 9.70 -3.49 1.53
CA ILE A 169 10.55 -3.59 2.70
C ILE A 169 11.27 -4.95 2.71
N GLU A 170 12.54 -4.95 3.13
CA GLU A 170 13.22 -6.18 3.56
C GLU A 170 12.86 -6.44 5.01
N VAL A 171 12.20 -7.57 5.29
CA VAL A 171 11.84 -7.99 6.65
C VAL A 171 12.78 -9.11 7.07
N THR A 172 13.51 -8.91 8.17
CA THR A 172 14.43 -9.90 8.73
C THR A 172 13.85 -10.46 10.01
N GLY A 173 13.73 -11.78 10.07
CA GLY A 173 13.36 -12.53 11.28
C GLY A 173 14.30 -13.72 11.53
N PRO A 174 13.99 -14.57 12.52
CA PRO A 174 14.85 -15.69 12.90
C PRO A 174 15.19 -16.67 11.78
N SER A 175 14.29 -16.88 10.81
CA SER A 175 14.51 -17.85 9.71
C SER A 175 15.15 -17.23 8.46
N GLY A 176 15.33 -15.91 8.43
CA GLY A 176 15.96 -15.22 7.31
C GLY A 176 15.30 -13.89 6.95
N THR A 177 15.63 -13.41 5.76
CA THR A 177 15.14 -12.14 5.23
C THR A 177 14.26 -12.36 4.01
N ILE A 178 13.12 -11.71 3.98
CA ILE A 178 12.18 -11.70 2.84
C ILE A 178 11.99 -10.28 2.30
N LYS A 179 11.40 -10.18 1.11
CA LYS A 179 10.85 -8.93 0.60
C LYS A 179 9.32 -8.95 0.72
N ALA A 180 8.77 -7.91 1.34
CA ALA A 180 7.33 -7.71 1.46
C ALA A 180 6.93 -6.35 0.89
N MET A 181 5.74 -6.26 0.29
CA MET A 181 5.10 -5.03 -0.15
C MET A 181 4.03 -4.62 0.85
N ILE A 182 3.98 -3.33 1.15
CA ILE A 182 2.92 -2.74 1.97
C ILE A 182 1.66 -2.63 1.13
N VAL A 183 0.63 -3.38 1.51
CA VAL A 183 -0.63 -3.52 0.76
C VAL A 183 -1.87 -3.17 1.58
N ASP A 184 -1.69 -2.94 2.88
CA ASP A 184 -2.79 -2.72 3.81
C ASP A 184 -2.35 -1.91 5.03
N LYS A 185 -3.31 -1.47 5.83
CA LYS A 185 -3.11 -0.73 7.07
C LYS A 185 -3.49 -1.63 8.24
N CYS A 186 -2.64 -1.68 9.26
CA CYS A 186 -2.94 -2.24 10.57
C CYS A 186 -3.12 -1.05 11.54
N PRO A 187 -4.36 -0.58 11.77
CA PRO A 187 -4.62 0.62 12.57
C PRO A 187 -4.02 0.58 13.99
N GLU A 188 -4.01 -0.59 14.61
CA GLU A 188 -3.53 -0.87 15.95
C GLU A 188 -2.02 -1.08 16.05
N CYS A 189 -1.33 -1.31 14.92
CA CYS A 189 0.09 -1.61 14.91
C CYS A 189 0.96 -0.37 15.17
N ASP A 190 1.90 -0.50 16.11
CA ASP A 190 2.97 0.47 16.35
C ASP A 190 3.98 0.55 15.17
N PRO A 191 4.82 1.60 15.06
CA PRO A 191 5.72 1.82 13.92
C PRO A 191 6.68 0.67 13.58
N GLY A 192 7.04 -0.16 14.57
CA GLY A 192 7.90 -1.33 14.38
C GLY A 192 7.14 -2.64 14.17
N HIS A 193 5.82 -2.63 14.27
CA HIS A 193 4.98 -3.83 14.17
C HIS A 193 4.44 -3.99 12.74
N LEU A 194 4.73 -5.12 12.11
CA LEU A 194 4.18 -5.51 10.81
C LEU A 194 3.14 -6.62 10.99
N ASP A 195 2.05 -6.55 10.24
CA ASP A 195 1.07 -7.64 10.20
C ASP A 195 1.15 -8.35 8.85
N LEU A 196 1.97 -9.40 8.83
CA LEU A 196 2.43 -10.07 7.61
C LEU A 196 1.31 -10.96 7.03
N PHE A 197 1.38 -11.25 5.73
CA PHE A 197 0.61 -12.37 5.19
C PHE A 197 1.12 -13.70 5.79
N PRO A 198 0.30 -14.77 5.81
CA PRO A 198 0.69 -16.03 6.48
C PRO A 198 1.96 -16.66 5.91
N ASP A 199 2.19 -16.53 4.60
CA ASP A 199 3.39 -16.99 3.92
C ASP A 199 4.64 -16.19 4.31
N ALA A 200 4.51 -14.86 4.39
CA ALA A 200 5.56 -13.96 4.86
C ALA A 200 5.93 -14.22 6.33
N PHE A 201 4.92 -14.34 7.20
CA PHE A 201 5.11 -14.65 8.61
C PHE A 201 5.86 -15.96 8.82
N LYS A 202 5.45 -17.01 8.12
CA LYS A 202 6.13 -18.30 8.14
C LYS A 202 7.58 -18.19 7.63
N ALA A 203 7.79 -17.44 6.55
CA ALA A 203 9.11 -17.30 5.93
C ALA A 203 10.12 -16.56 6.82
N VAL A 204 9.67 -15.64 7.67
CA VAL A 204 10.53 -14.98 8.67
C VAL A 204 10.74 -15.80 9.94
N GLY A 205 10.06 -16.94 10.09
CA GLY A 205 10.20 -17.85 11.23
C GLY A 205 9.12 -17.73 12.29
N GLY A 206 7.99 -17.10 11.97
CA GLY A 206 6.81 -17.15 12.79
C GLY A 206 6.14 -18.52 12.76
N THR A 207 5.72 -19.02 13.92
CA THR A 207 4.92 -20.26 14.06
C THR A 207 3.53 -19.93 14.56
N ASP A 208 3.45 -19.32 15.75
CA ASP A 208 2.20 -18.92 16.40
C ASP A 208 2.37 -17.54 17.04
N GLY A 209 1.37 -16.68 16.88
CA GLY A 209 1.33 -15.36 17.52
C GLY A 209 2.31 -14.35 16.94
N ILE A 210 3.40 -14.07 17.66
CA ILE A 210 4.29 -12.94 17.42
C ILE A 210 5.74 -13.41 17.23
N VAL A 211 6.45 -12.77 16.30
CA VAL A 211 7.88 -13.04 16.04
C VAL A 211 8.66 -11.73 16.05
N LYS A 212 9.87 -11.72 16.62
CA LYS A 212 10.75 -10.55 16.56
C LYS A 212 11.26 -10.35 15.14
N THR A 213 11.14 -9.14 14.63
CA THR A 213 11.58 -8.79 13.29
C THR A 213 12.22 -7.42 13.27
N SER A 214 12.90 -7.13 12.17
CA SER A 214 13.22 -5.76 11.79
C SER A 214 12.92 -5.57 10.31
N TYR A 215 12.70 -4.33 9.90
CA TYR A 215 12.53 -4.01 8.49
C TYR A 215 13.30 -2.77 8.07
N LYS A 216 13.57 -2.66 6.77
CA LYS A 216 14.05 -1.42 6.14
C LYS A 216 13.42 -1.28 4.75
N PHE A 217 13.23 -0.05 4.30
CA PHE A 217 12.72 0.22 2.95
C PHE A 217 13.78 -0.11 1.89
N VAL A 218 13.34 -0.74 0.80
CA VAL A 218 14.19 -1.13 -0.32
C VAL A 218 13.46 -0.94 -1.65
N GLU A 219 14.22 -0.86 -2.75
CA GLU A 219 13.63 -0.95 -4.09
C GLU A 219 12.96 -2.32 -4.28
N CYS A 220 11.77 -2.33 -4.88
CA CYS A 220 11.03 -3.56 -5.12
C CYS A 220 11.77 -4.52 -6.07
N GLY A 221 12.52 -4.00 -7.05
CA GLY A 221 13.24 -4.79 -8.06
C GLY A 221 12.33 -5.32 -9.17
N ILE A 222 11.20 -4.64 -9.40
CA ILE A 222 10.24 -4.90 -10.46
C ILE A 222 10.83 -4.41 -11.78
N THR A 223 10.94 -5.30 -12.77
CA THR A 223 11.51 -5.02 -14.09
C THR A 223 10.47 -4.55 -15.11
N THR A 224 9.19 -4.72 -14.81
CA THR A 224 8.09 -4.25 -15.66
C THR A 224 7.75 -2.79 -15.35
N PRO A 225 7.22 -2.04 -16.33
CA PRO A 225 6.81 -0.66 -16.11
C PRO A 225 5.74 -0.49 -15.03
N LEU A 226 5.71 0.68 -14.40
CA LEU A 226 4.60 1.06 -13.53
C LEU A 226 3.31 1.19 -14.35
N VAL A 227 2.17 1.08 -13.67
CA VAL A 227 0.85 1.17 -14.29
C VAL A 227 0.01 2.20 -13.56
N LEU A 228 -0.64 3.06 -14.32
CA LEU A 228 -1.66 3.97 -13.84
C LEU A 228 -3.02 3.29 -13.96
N HIS A 229 -3.81 3.32 -12.88
CA HIS A 229 -5.13 2.70 -12.84
C HIS A 229 -6.16 3.75 -12.41
N ASN A 230 -7.05 4.12 -13.33
CA ASN A 230 -8.13 5.03 -13.02
C ASN A 230 -9.13 4.36 -12.09
N LYS A 231 -9.59 5.09 -11.07
CA LYS A 231 -10.67 4.60 -10.21
C LYS A 231 -11.97 4.50 -10.99
N GLU A 232 -12.85 3.61 -10.55
CA GLU A 232 -14.25 3.67 -10.95
C GLU A 232 -14.84 5.06 -10.68
N GLY A 233 -15.57 5.58 -11.67
CA GLY A 233 -16.11 6.94 -11.67
C GLY A 233 -15.21 8.03 -12.28
N THR A 234 -13.94 7.72 -12.60
CA THR A 234 -13.03 8.68 -13.26
C THR A 234 -13.63 9.19 -14.56
N SER A 235 -13.52 10.50 -14.78
CA SER A 235 -14.03 11.22 -15.94
C SER A 235 -13.33 12.57 -16.11
N ALA A 236 -13.72 13.33 -17.13
CA ALA A 236 -13.24 14.71 -17.32
C ALA A 236 -13.59 15.63 -16.13
N ASN A 237 -14.67 15.33 -15.41
CA ASN A 237 -15.24 16.18 -14.35
C ASN A 237 -14.88 15.68 -12.94
N TRP A 238 -14.28 14.50 -12.82
CA TRP A 238 -13.78 13.97 -11.55
C TRP A 238 -12.62 13.02 -11.84
N PHE A 239 -11.44 13.32 -11.29
CA PHE A 239 -10.23 12.55 -11.55
C PHE A 239 -9.77 11.83 -10.30
N SER A 240 -9.50 10.53 -10.42
CA SER A 240 -8.91 9.71 -9.35
C SER A 240 -8.08 8.59 -9.97
N ILE A 241 -6.79 8.58 -9.67
CA ILE A 241 -5.85 7.61 -10.25
C ILE A 241 -4.98 6.97 -9.19
N GLN A 242 -4.69 5.70 -9.35
CA GLN A 242 -3.76 4.94 -8.53
C GLN A 242 -2.52 4.61 -9.35
N VAL A 243 -1.36 4.60 -8.68
CA VAL A 243 -0.12 4.11 -9.26
C VAL A 243 0.17 2.74 -8.64
N VAL A 244 0.31 1.73 -9.49
CA VAL A 244 0.67 0.37 -9.08
C VAL A 244 1.95 -0.08 -9.77
N ASN A 245 2.56 -1.15 -9.24
CA ASN A 245 3.78 -1.73 -9.80
C ASN A 245 5.00 -0.78 -9.79
N ALA A 246 5.05 0.19 -8.87
CA ALA A 246 6.18 1.12 -8.73
C ALA A 246 7.32 0.50 -7.89
N ASN A 247 8.58 0.79 -8.24
CA ASN A 247 9.75 0.29 -7.52
C ASN A 247 10.04 1.01 -6.20
N GLU A 248 9.51 2.21 -6.06
CA GLU A 248 9.71 3.10 -4.92
C GLU A 248 8.38 3.67 -4.45
N PRO A 249 8.26 4.07 -3.17
CA PRO A 249 7.09 4.79 -2.70
C PRO A 249 6.82 5.99 -3.60
N VAL A 250 5.59 6.10 -4.11
CA VAL A 250 5.20 7.29 -4.87
C VAL A 250 5.12 8.45 -3.88
N LYS A 251 5.66 9.61 -4.24
CA LYS A 251 5.54 10.84 -3.47
C LYS A 251 4.36 11.68 -3.95
N SER A 252 4.27 11.90 -5.26
CA SER A 252 3.24 12.75 -5.85
C SER A 252 2.85 12.30 -7.24
N VAL A 253 1.60 12.59 -7.60
CA VAL A 253 1.11 12.59 -8.98
C VAL A 253 0.79 14.03 -9.36
N GLN A 254 1.17 14.42 -10.57
CA GLN A 254 0.82 15.70 -11.17
C GLN A 254 0.27 15.46 -12.57
N VAL A 255 -0.63 16.33 -13.00
CA VAL A 255 -1.36 16.20 -14.26
C VAL A 255 -1.17 17.43 -15.12
N SER A 256 -0.94 17.24 -16.40
CA SER A 256 -0.87 18.29 -17.42
C SER A 256 -2.00 18.13 -18.43
N THR A 257 -2.56 19.27 -18.85
CA THR A 257 -3.59 19.35 -19.90
C THR A 257 -3.11 20.10 -21.15
N ASP A 258 -1.80 20.38 -21.22
CA ASP A 258 -1.15 21.25 -22.21
C ASP A 258 0.18 20.65 -22.73
N GLY A 259 0.21 19.32 -22.83
CA GLY A 259 1.36 18.57 -23.39
C GLY A 259 2.62 18.61 -22.54
N GLY A 260 2.46 18.79 -21.22
CA GLY A 260 3.55 18.84 -20.24
C GLY A 260 4.12 20.23 -19.96
N SER A 261 3.51 21.29 -20.50
CA SER A 261 3.96 22.67 -20.31
C SER A 261 3.72 23.14 -18.87
N THR A 262 2.57 22.78 -18.28
CA THR A 262 2.24 23.05 -16.88
C THR A 262 1.76 21.78 -16.16
N TRP A 263 2.01 21.71 -14.85
CA TRP A 263 1.71 20.54 -14.02
C TRP A 263 0.89 20.94 -12.79
N LYS A 264 -0.34 20.43 -12.70
CA LYS A 264 -1.23 20.61 -11.56
C LYS A 264 -1.10 19.44 -10.60
N SER A 265 -0.96 19.72 -9.32
CA SER A 265 -0.89 18.68 -8.28
C SER A 265 -2.26 18.04 -8.04
N THR A 266 -2.25 16.75 -7.75
CA THR A 266 -3.40 16.02 -7.19
C THR A 266 -3.23 15.83 -5.68
N GLU A 267 -4.31 15.52 -4.99
CA GLU A 267 -4.28 15.20 -3.55
C GLU A 267 -4.27 13.68 -3.34
N ARG A 268 -3.32 13.16 -2.57
CA ARG A 268 -3.35 11.75 -2.16
C ARG A 268 -4.40 11.52 -1.08
N LYS A 269 -5.19 10.47 -1.22
CA LYS A 269 -6.15 10.01 -0.22
C LYS A 269 -5.60 8.83 0.60
N ASP A 270 -6.20 8.61 1.78
CA ASP A 270 -5.81 7.57 2.74
C ASP A 270 -5.84 6.14 2.19
N TYR A 271 -6.43 5.95 1.00
CA TYR A 271 -6.61 4.66 0.34
C TYR A 271 -5.81 4.53 -0.98
N ASN A 272 -4.73 5.30 -1.13
CA ASN A 272 -3.75 5.23 -2.23
C ASN A 272 -4.24 5.67 -3.61
N PHE A 273 -5.23 6.56 -3.67
CA PHE A 273 -5.59 7.27 -4.90
C PHE A 273 -5.17 8.73 -4.85
N PHE A 274 -4.92 9.28 -6.02
CA PHE A 274 -4.55 10.68 -6.24
C PHE A 274 -5.67 11.37 -6.99
N GLU A 275 -6.26 12.38 -6.36
CA GLU A 275 -7.55 12.90 -6.77
C GLU A 275 -7.50 14.39 -7.10
N ASN A 276 -8.38 14.77 -8.03
CA ASN A 276 -8.82 16.13 -8.24
C ASN A 276 -10.35 16.10 -8.43
N PRO A 277 -11.12 16.49 -7.40
CA PRO A 277 -12.59 16.41 -7.43
C PRO A 277 -13.24 17.24 -8.55
N ALA A 278 -12.59 18.31 -9.02
CA ALA A 278 -13.09 19.13 -10.13
C ALA A 278 -12.79 18.52 -11.51
N GLY A 279 -12.01 17.44 -11.55
CA GLY A 279 -11.47 16.88 -12.78
C GLY A 279 -10.55 17.87 -13.52
N PHE A 280 -10.26 17.54 -14.78
CA PHE A 280 -9.37 18.33 -15.63
C PHE A 280 -10.05 18.90 -16.87
N GLY A 281 -11.34 18.63 -17.08
CA GLY A 281 -12.11 19.08 -18.24
C GLY A 281 -11.61 18.52 -19.58
N LYS A 282 -10.83 17.44 -19.56
CA LYS A 282 -10.24 16.79 -20.73
C LYS A 282 -10.53 15.30 -20.73
N THR A 283 -10.63 14.71 -21.92
CA THR A 283 -10.81 13.26 -22.10
C THR A 283 -9.49 12.48 -22.05
N SER A 284 -8.36 13.17 -22.17
CA SER A 284 -7.02 12.63 -21.93
C SER A 284 -6.11 13.70 -21.33
N VAL A 285 -5.13 13.26 -20.55
CA VAL A 285 -4.15 14.10 -19.85
C VAL A 285 -2.77 13.46 -19.86
N ASP A 286 -1.73 14.24 -19.59
CA ASP A 286 -0.40 13.69 -19.30
C ASP A 286 -0.23 13.58 -17.78
N VAL A 287 0.34 12.47 -17.30
CA VAL A 287 0.52 12.19 -15.88
C VAL A 287 2.00 12.05 -15.57
N LYS A 288 2.49 12.84 -14.60
CA LYS A 288 3.84 12.75 -14.05
C LYS A 288 3.76 12.15 -12.66
N VAL A 289 4.44 11.03 -12.48
CA VAL A 289 4.59 10.36 -11.18
C VAL A 289 6.00 10.64 -10.68
N THR A 290 6.13 11.02 -9.40
CA THR A 290 7.42 11.25 -8.75
C THR A 290 7.58 10.33 -7.55
N SER A 291 8.72 9.65 -7.42
CA SER A 291 9.03 8.78 -6.28
C SER A 291 9.48 9.56 -5.05
N SER A 292 9.58 8.89 -3.91
CA SER A 292 10.12 9.43 -2.67
C SER A 292 11.59 9.84 -2.78
N THR A 293 12.36 9.24 -3.69
CA THR A 293 13.76 9.62 -3.97
C THR A 293 13.90 10.75 -5.01
N GLY A 294 12.79 11.17 -5.64
CA GLY A 294 12.77 12.27 -6.62
C GLY A 294 12.91 11.84 -8.08
N LYS A 295 12.97 10.54 -8.38
CA LYS A 295 12.87 10.03 -9.76
C LYS A 295 11.46 10.29 -10.29
N SER A 296 11.30 10.51 -11.59
CA SER A 296 10.00 10.77 -12.21
C SER A 296 9.79 10.00 -13.50
N VAL A 297 8.54 9.59 -13.73
CA VAL A 297 8.06 8.99 -14.98
C VAL A 297 6.88 9.80 -15.49
N VAL A 298 6.86 10.09 -16.79
CA VAL A 298 5.75 10.76 -17.46
C VAL A 298 5.04 9.78 -18.39
N VAL A 299 3.73 9.65 -18.23
CA VAL A 299 2.85 8.87 -19.10
C VAL A 299 1.99 9.83 -19.88
N LYS A 300 2.10 9.80 -21.21
CA LYS A 300 1.36 10.71 -22.10
C LYS A 300 0.01 10.13 -22.51
N ASN A 301 -0.94 11.01 -22.83
CA ASN A 301 -2.25 10.66 -23.38
C ASN A 301 -3.02 9.63 -22.52
N VAL A 302 -2.94 9.76 -21.20
CA VAL A 302 -3.71 8.95 -20.25
C VAL A 302 -5.18 9.35 -20.35
N GLY A 303 -6.01 8.45 -20.85
CA GLY A 303 -7.46 8.68 -20.92
C GLY A 303 -8.08 8.71 -19.52
N VAL A 304 -9.19 9.43 -19.35
CA VAL A 304 -9.91 9.55 -18.07
C VAL A 304 -11.11 8.58 -17.98
N THR A 305 -11.04 7.43 -18.65
CA THR A 305 -12.09 6.40 -18.58
C THR A 305 -12.01 5.65 -17.25
N ALA A 306 -13.16 5.47 -16.58
CA ALA A 306 -13.29 4.69 -15.35
C ALA A 306 -12.72 3.27 -15.51
N GLY A 307 -11.97 2.81 -14.50
CA GLY A 307 -11.36 1.47 -14.45
C GLY A 307 -10.23 1.22 -15.46
N ALA A 308 -9.95 2.17 -16.36
CA ALA A 308 -8.93 1.98 -17.39
C ALA A 308 -7.52 1.99 -16.80
N GLN A 309 -6.64 1.18 -17.41
CA GLN A 309 -5.23 1.08 -17.04
C GLN A 309 -4.33 1.56 -18.17
N TYR A 310 -3.26 2.26 -17.80
CA TYR A 310 -2.27 2.82 -18.73
C TYR A 310 -0.88 2.45 -18.25
N LYS A 311 -0.17 1.69 -19.07
CA LYS A 311 1.19 1.26 -18.78
C LYS A 311 2.17 2.39 -19.12
N ALA A 312 3.09 2.68 -18.20
CA ALA A 312 4.20 3.57 -18.50
C ALA A 312 5.21 2.90 -19.44
N SER A 313 6.16 3.69 -19.96
CA SER A 313 7.29 3.16 -20.72
C SER A 313 8.33 2.45 -19.83
N SER A 314 8.41 2.82 -18.55
CA SER A 314 9.42 2.31 -17.60
C SER A 314 8.89 2.26 -16.17
N ASN A 315 9.73 1.74 -15.27
CA ASN A 315 9.65 2.05 -13.84
C ASN A 315 10.55 3.26 -13.53
N PHE A 316 10.67 3.65 -12.26
CA PHE A 316 11.68 4.61 -11.81
C PHE A 316 13.11 4.10 -12.03
#